data_AF-A0A1Y4NMQ1-F1
#
_entry.id   AF-A0A1Y4NMQ1-F1
#
_cell.length_a   1.000
_cell.length_b   1.000
_cell.length_c   1.000
_cell.angle_alpha   90.00
_cell.angle_beta   90.00
_cell.angle_gamma   90.00
#
_symmetry.space_group_name_H-M   'P 1'
#
loop_
_entity.id
_entity.type
_entity.pdbx_description
1 polymer ?
#
loop_
_entity_poly.entity_id
_entity_poly.type
_entity_poly.pdbx_seq_one_letter_code
_entity_poly.pdbx_strand_id
1 'polypeptide(L)'
;MIKEDAESSSTRPDKRRRTPVNRAEVSSEKKIVLQFTALTFCIAYGVSGVLIILGQFGYRFYGMVYSLQHFAMNIPFAVYILSPAIASYIVLKKNEKISGFREWVKPIIFIKNKLTVYLLIVGGIVLYFGIRMIAAGREEMQLPFYMFLLSLPGNFIIGGLEEAGWTYVLQPRLDKKYGFILASAAVGVIWIFWHIPLFFIPGTNHCEGMIDFWMFNVQVMSLSFFRGAVCRIAGKGRVSAYVLFHTMFNAASSLFGPVTWSETVGANTAMIVFSIIIVIVDKRFRETFYGKF
;
A
#
# COMPACT_ATOMS: atom_id res chain seq x y z
N MET A 1 33.87 -62.36 19.58
CA MET A 1 32.60 -62.88 20.12
C MET A 1 32.61 -62.51 21.61
N ILE A 2 31.79 -61.65 22.20
CA ILE A 2 30.45 -61.12 21.90
C ILE A 2 30.29 -59.77 22.64
N LYS A 3 29.90 -58.74 21.87
CA LYS A 3 29.02 -57.57 22.09
C LYS A 3 28.90 -56.85 23.46
N GLU A 4 29.04 -55.52 23.35
CA GLU A 4 28.48 -54.44 24.16
C GLU A 4 26.94 -54.48 24.24
N ASP A 5 26.36 -54.01 25.34
CA ASP A 5 25.02 -53.42 25.38
C ASP A 5 25.05 -52.16 26.26
N ALA A 6 25.04 -51.00 25.61
CA ALA A 6 24.80 -49.69 26.22
C ALA A 6 23.32 -49.33 26.00
N GLU A 7 22.56 -49.19 27.08
CA GLU A 7 21.17 -48.74 27.02
C GLU A 7 21.09 -47.28 26.57
N SER A 8 20.50 -47.06 25.39
CA SER A 8 20.23 -45.74 24.83
C SER A 8 18.96 -45.12 25.45
N SER A 9 19.09 -44.00 26.17
CA SER A 9 17.95 -43.16 26.55
C SER A 9 17.48 -42.35 25.33
N SER A 10 16.43 -42.84 24.67
CA SER A 10 15.77 -42.17 23.55
C SER A 10 14.85 -41.03 24.04
N THR A 11 15.38 -39.82 24.24
CA THR A 11 14.55 -38.61 24.34
C THR A 11 14.15 -38.15 22.93
N ARG A 12 12.97 -38.56 22.48
CA ARG A 12 12.34 -38.02 21.25
C ARG A 12 12.05 -36.52 21.42
N PRO A 13 12.40 -35.65 20.47
CA PRO A 13 11.95 -34.26 20.51
C PRO A 13 10.45 -34.19 20.23
N ASP A 14 9.75 -33.44 21.08
CA ASP A 14 8.32 -33.17 21.07
C ASP A 14 7.85 -32.61 19.70
N LYS A 15 6.90 -33.33 19.09
CA LYS A 15 6.24 -32.93 17.84
C LYS A 15 5.16 -31.90 18.15
N ARG A 16 5.30 -30.70 17.57
CA ARG A 16 4.25 -29.69 17.36
C ARG A 16 3.72 -28.97 18.61
N ARG A 17 4.48 -28.00 19.12
CA ARG A 17 3.87 -26.81 19.73
C ARG A 17 3.59 -25.76 18.66
N ARG A 18 2.46 -25.90 17.95
CA ARG A 18 1.77 -24.70 17.45
C ARG A 18 1.22 -24.01 18.69
N THR A 19 1.79 -22.87 19.06
CA THR A 19 1.22 -22.03 20.12
C THR A 19 -0.26 -21.79 19.79
N PRO A 20 -1.19 -22.07 20.73
CA PRO A 20 -2.59 -21.80 20.48
C PRO A 20 -2.74 -20.29 20.27
N VAL A 21 -3.10 -19.88 19.04
CA VAL A 21 -3.38 -18.47 18.76
C VAL A 21 -4.55 -18.09 19.66
N ASN A 22 -4.30 -17.18 20.60
CA ASN A 22 -5.27 -16.81 21.62
C ASN A 22 -6.53 -16.22 20.94
N ARG A 23 -7.69 -16.81 21.20
CA ARG A 23 -8.99 -16.36 20.64
C ARG A 23 -9.23 -14.86 20.92
N ALA A 24 -8.72 -14.34 22.04
CA ALA A 24 -8.79 -12.93 22.39
C ALA A 24 -7.95 -12.03 21.44
N GLU A 25 -6.75 -12.47 21.04
CA GLU A 25 -5.90 -11.74 20.09
C GLU A 25 -6.57 -11.67 18.71
N VAL A 26 -7.11 -12.78 18.23
CA VAL A 26 -7.85 -12.83 16.95
C VAL A 26 -9.07 -11.91 16.98
N SER A 27 -9.79 -11.88 18.10
CA SER A 27 -10.93 -10.98 18.29
C SER A 27 -10.50 -9.51 18.27
N SER A 28 -9.39 -9.18 18.94
CA SER A 28 -8.80 -7.84 18.94
C SER A 28 -8.38 -7.37 17.54
N GLU A 29 -7.69 -8.21 16.77
CA GLU A 29 -7.24 -7.84 15.42
C GLU A 29 -8.41 -7.65 14.44
N LYS A 30 -9.46 -8.48 14.52
CA LYS A 30 -10.70 -8.28 13.74
C LYS A 30 -11.38 -6.96 14.09
N LYS A 31 -11.47 -6.63 15.39
CA LYS A 31 -12.04 -5.38 15.87
C LYS A 31 -11.28 -4.17 15.31
N ILE A 32 -9.95 -4.21 15.32
CA ILE A 32 -9.10 -3.14 14.76
C ILE A 32 -9.36 -2.98 13.26
N VAL A 33 -9.40 -4.08 12.49
CA VAL A 33 -9.69 -4.01 11.04
C VAL A 33 -11.04 -3.35 10.79
N LEU A 34 -12.09 -3.78 11.50
CA LEU A 34 -13.43 -3.22 11.31
C LEU A 34 -13.49 -1.72 11.68
N GLN A 35 -12.94 -1.35 12.83
CA GLN A 35 -12.91 0.05 13.27
C GLN A 35 -12.12 0.94 12.32
N PHE A 36 -10.98 0.46 11.85
CA PHE A 36 -10.15 1.16 10.87
C PHE A 36 -10.91 1.38 9.57
N THR A 37 -11.41 0.30 8.95
CA THR A 37 -12.12 0.40 7.67
C THR A 37 -13.36 1.29 7.78
N ALA A 38 -14.17 1.13 8.83
CA ALA A 38 -15.35 1.95 9.05
C ALA A 38 -15.00 3.44 9.21
N LEU A 39 -14.04 3.78 10.08
CA LEU A 39 -13.66 5.17 10.31
C LEU A 39 -13.03 5.82 9.07
N THR A 40 -12.17 5.08 8.35
CA THR A 40 -11.60 5.53 7.08
C THR A 40 -12.69 5.90 6.09
N PHE A 41 -13.70 5.03 5.90
CA PHE A 41 -14.80 5.29 4.97
C PHE A 41 -15.72 6.42 5.45
N CYS A 42 -16.03 6.50 6.76
CA CYS A 42 -16.83 7.59 7.30
C CYS A 42 -16.18 8.96 7.02
N ILE A 43 -14.87 9.10 7.27
CA ILE A 43 -14.14 10.34 6.96
C ILE A 43 -14.11 10.56 5.45
N ALA A 44 -13.73 9.54 4.68
CA ALA A 44 -13.56 9.66 3.25
C ALA A 44 -14.86 10.08 2.55
N TYR A 45 -15.94 9.33 2.74
CA TYR A 45 -17.23 9.57 2.09
C TYR A 45 -17.93 10.81 2.65
N GLY A 46 -17.78 11.09 3.94
CA GLY A 46 -18.33 12.31 4.55
C GLY A 46 -17.69 13.57 3.96
N VAL A 47 -16.36 13.64 3.91
CA VAL A 47 -15.64 14.81 3.39
C VAL A 47 -15.80 14.92 1.88
N SER A 48 -15.60 13.84 1.12
CA SER A 48 -15.75 13.86 -0.34
C SER A 48 -17.18 14.19 -0.77
N GLY A 49 -18.22 13.69 -0.08
CA GLY A 49 -19.60 14.03 -0.36
C GLY A 49 -19.86 15.54 -0.26
N VAL A 50 -19.32 16.19 0.78
CA VAL A 50 -19.37 17.66 0.90
C VAL A 50 -18.63 18.34 -0.25
N LEU A 51 -17.44 17.85 -0.62
CA LEU A 51 -16.66 18.43 -1.72
C LEU A 51 -17.36 18.32 -3.09
N ILE A 52 -18.03 17.20 -3.34
CA ILE A 52 -18.82 16.97 -4.57
C ILE A 52 -19.98 17.97 -4.63
N ILE A 53 -20.70 18.17 -3.53
CA ILE A 53 -21.79 19.15 -3.44
C ILE A 53 -21.25 20.57 -3.64
N LEU A 54 -20.20 20.95 -2.92
CA LEU A 54 -19.55 22.26 -3.07
C LEU A 54 -19.00 22.48 -4.48
N GLY A 55 -18.67 21.40 -5.19
CA GLY A 55 -18.27 21.43 -6.60
C GLY A 55 -19.31 22.11 -7.50
N GLN A 56 -20.59 21.95 -7.18
CA GLN A 56 -21.68 22.64 -7.89
C GLN A 56 -21.74 24.14 -7.61
N PHE A 57 -21.05 24.61 -6.58
CA PHE A 57 -20.94 26.01 -6.16
C PHE A 57 -19.54 26.60 -6.39
N GLY A 58 -18.73 25.97 -7.25
CA GLY A 58 -17.42 26.49 -7.67
C GLY A 58 -16.22 25.98 -6.87
N TYR A 59 -16.40 25.00 -5.96
CA TYR A 59 -15.26 24.30 -5.38
C TYR A 59 -14.51 23.48 -6.46
N ARG A 60 -13.18 23.45 -6.35
CA ARG A 60 -12.30 22.66 -7.22
C ARG A 60 -11.04 22.26 -6.47
N PHE A 61 -10.55 21.05 -6.71
CA PHE A 61 -9.21 20.62 -6.32
C PHE A 61 -8.16 21.19 -7.28
N TYR A 62 -7.03 21.64 -6.75
CA TYR A 62 -5.92 22.17 -7.53
C TYR A 62 -4.69 21.27 -7.40
N GLY A 63 -4.35 20.55 -8.47
CA GLY A 63 -3.12 19.75 -8.50
C GLY A 63 -1.84 20.57 -8.31
N MET A 64 -1.86 21.83 -8.76
CA MET A 64 -0.77 22.79 -8.56
C MET A 64 -1.27 24.01 -7.77
N VAL A 65 -0.55 24.33 -6.70
CA VAL A 65 -0.90 25.41 -5.77
C VAL A 65 -0.11 26.65 -6.13
N TYR A 66 -0.79 27.67 -6.66
CA TYR A 66 -0.17 28.96 -7.06
C TYR A 66 -0.63 30.13 -6.19
N SER A 67 -1.62 29.93 -5.33
CA SER A 67 -2.20 30.96 -4.48
C SER A 67 -2.64 30.40 -3.12
N LEU A 68 -2.81 31.29 -2.14
CA LEU A 68 -3.35 30.94 -0.82
C LEU A 68 -4.76 30.36 -0.93
N GLN A 69 -5.56 30.83 -1.89
CA GLN A 69 -6.89 30.30 -2.15
C GLN A 69 -6.83 28.84 -2.62
N HIS A 70 -5.96 28.50 -3.58
CA HIS A 70 -5.78 27.11 -4.02
C HIS A 70 -5.37 26.21 -2.85
N PHE A 71 -4.44 26.69 -2.02
CA PHE A 71 -4.02 25.97 -0.83
C PHE A 71 -5.19 25.71 0.12
N ALA A 72 -5.99 26.74 0.43
CA ALA A 72 -7.14 26.62 1.32
C ALA A 72 -8.21 25.67 0.77
N MET A 73 -8.48 25.71 -0.54
CA MET A 73 -9.41 24.80 -1.21
C MET A 73 -8.92 23.34 -1.18
N ASN A 74 -7.62 23.09 -1.13
CA ASN A 74 -7.09 21.72 -1.02
C ASN A 74 -7.12 21.15 0.41
N ILE A 75 -7.34 21.94 1.46
CA ILE A 75 -7.33 21.45 2.85
C ILE A 75 -8.38 20.35 3.08
N PRO A 76 -9.66 20.52 2.70
CA PRO A 76 -10.65 19.46 2.89
C PRO A 76 -10.34 18.23 2.02
N PHE A 77 -9.81 18.42 0.80
CA PHE A 77 -9.35 17.32 -0.03
C PHE A 77 -8.23 16.51 0.65
N ALA A 78 -7.29 17.18 1.32
CA ALA A 78 -6.25 16.51 2.09
C ALA A 78 -6.84 15.68 3.25
N VAL A 79 -7.90 16.13 3.91
CA VAL A 79 -8.60 15.34 4.94
C VAL A 79 -9.23 14.08 4.35
N TYR A 80 -9.83 14.18 3.16
CA TYR A 80 -10.36 13.02 2.42
C TYR A 80 -9.23 12.01 2.11
N ILE A 81 -8.16 12.44 1.46
CA ILE A 81 -7.09 11.54 1.02
C ILE A 81 -6.29 10.96 2.20
N LEU A 82 -6.15 11.72 3.29
CA LEU A 82 -5.49 11.29 4.53
C LEU A 82 -6.41 10.52 5.49
N SER A 83 -7.66 10.24 5.11
CA SER A 83 -8.59 9.46 5.94
C SER A 83 -8.02 8.13 6.47
N PRO A 84 -7.29 7.29 5.70
CA PRO A 84 -6.62 6.10 6.26
C PRO A 84 -5.53 6.44 7.29
N ALA A 85 -4.77 7.52 7.11
CA ALA A 85 -3.75 7.94 8.07
C ALA A 85 -4.38 8.44 9.39
N ILE A 86 -5.43 9.26 9.29
CA ILE A 86 -6.18 9.77 10.43
C ILE A 86 -6.84 8.61 11.19
N ALA A 87 -7.53 7.72 10.46
CA ALA A 87 -8.20 6.57 11.06
C ALA A 87 -7.21 5.61 11.73
N SER A 88 -6.04 5.38 11.13
CA SER A 88 -5.03 4.50 11.73
C SER A 88 -4.51 5.04 13.06
N TYR A 89 -4.22 6.33 13.16
CA TYR A 89 -3.79 6.95 14.41
C TYR A 89 -4.86 6.78 15.50
N ILE A 90 -6.11 7.16 15.20
CA ILE A 90 -7.22 7.10 16.16
C ILE A 90 -7.46 5.66 16.63
N VAL A 91 -7.55 4.71 15.70
CA VAL A 91 -7.88 3.31 16.03
C VAL A 91 -6.73 2.62 16.76
N LEU A 92 -5.48 2.84 16.36
CA LEU A 92 -4.34 2.25 17.06
C LEU A 92 -4.21 2.81 18.48
N LYS A 93 -4.42 4.12 18.69
CA LYS A 93 -4.42 4.74 20.01
C LYS A 93 -5.57 4.21 20.88
N LYS A 94 -6.79 4.14 20.33
CA LYS A 94 -7.98 3.63 21.04
C LYS A 94 -7.87 2.17 21.46
N ASN A 95 -7.09 1.36 20.74
CA ASN A 95 -6.84 -0.04 21.07
C ASN A 95 -5.46 -0.26 21.71
N GLU A 96 -4.84 0.80 22.25
CA GLU A 96 -3.59 0.75 23.04
C GLU A 96 -2.41 0.09 22.29
N LYS A 97 -2.42 0.13 20.95
CA LYS A 97 -1.34 -0.40 20.11
C LYS A 97 -0.17 0.58 19.95
N ILE A 98 -0.40 1.84 20.28
CA ILE A 98 0.57 2.94 20.29
C ILE A 98 0.28 3.82 21.51
N SER A 99 1.32 4.40 22.11
CA SER A 99 1.17 5.35 23.23
C SER A 99 0.82 6.77 22.76
N GLY A 100 1.23 7.15 21.54
CA GLY A 100 1.01 8.50 21.03
C GLY A 100 1.53 8.74 19.62
N PHE A 101 1.51 10.01 19.21
CA PHE A 101 1.84 10.43 17.84
C PHE A 101 3.26 10.03 17.41
N ARG A 102 4.24 10.19 18.30
CA ARG A 102 5.63 9.82 18.02
C ARG A 102 5.78 8.33 17.69
N GLU A 103 5.06 7.45 18.38
CA GLU A 103 5.08 6.02 18.09
C GLU A 103 4.36 5.67 16.79
N TRP A 104 3.29 6.38 16.46
CA TRP A 104 2.60 6.23 15.18
C TRP A 104 3.46 6.63 13.98
N VAL A 105 4.23 7.73 14.09
CA VAL A 105 5.11 8.20 13.00
C VAL A 105 6.32 7.27 12.80
N LYS A 106 6.87 6.67 13.86
CA LYS A 106 8.10 5.88 13.81
C LYS A 106 8.12 4.84 12.66
N PRO A 107 7.11 3.97 12.46
CA PRO A 107 7.09 3.02 11.35
C PRO A 107 7.02 3.68 9.96
N ILE A 108 6.37 4.84 9.84
CA ILE A 108 6.17 5.58 8.58
C ILE A 108 7.51 6.11 8.07
N ILE A 109 8.36 6.60 8.97
CA ILE A 109 9.67 7.19 8.64
C ILE A 109 10.86 6.23 8.89
N PHE A 110 10.62 4.93 9.08
CA PHE A 110 11.68 3.98 9.43
C PHE A 110 12.55 3.60 8.21
N ILE A 111 13.62 4.33 7.95
CA ILE A 111 14.44 4.17 6.71
C ILE A 111 15.41 2.97 6.76
N LYS A 112 15.52 2.21 7.86
CA LYS A 112 16.50 1.09 7.89
C LYS A 112 15.88 -0.18 7.29
N ASN A 113 16.45 -0.69 6.21
CA ASN A 113 16.06 -1.99 5.64
C ASN A 113 17.21 -2.67 4.87
N LYS A 114 17.00 -3.91 4.42
CA LYS A 114 17.95 -4.63 3.55
C LYS A 114 18.02 -3.95 2.18
N LEU A 115 19.23 -3.88 1.59
CA LEU A 115 19.43 -3.31 0.25
C LEU A 115 18.50 -3.95 -0.81
N THR A 116 18.31 -5.27 -0.73
CA THR A 116 17.39 -6.00 -1.62
C THR A 116 15.97 -5.44 -1.63
N VAL A 117 15.47 -4.94 -0.50
CA VAL A 117 14.12 -4.34 -0.44
C VAL A 117 14.09 -3.07 -1.30
N TYR A 118 15.07 -2.17 -1.15
CA TYR A 118 15.14 -0.95 -1.97
C TYR A 118 15.34 -1.25 -3.45
N LEU A 119 16.16 -2.25 -3.79
CA LEU A 119 16.32 -2.71 -5.17
C LEU A 119 15.00 -3.23 -5.75
N LEU A 120 14.17 -3.92 -4.97
CA LEU A 120 12.85 -4.37 -5.41
C LEU A 120 11.85 -3.21 -5.55
N ILE A 121 11.92 -2.18 -4.70
CA ILE A 121 11.11 -0.96 -4.84
C ILE A 121 11.43 -0.24 -6.14
N VAL A 122 12.72 0.03 -6.40
CA VAL A 122 13.18 0.65 -7.65
C VAL A 122 12.86 -0.26 -8.83
N GLY A 123 13.12 -1.56 -8.71
CA GLY A 123 12.82 -2.55 -9.73
C GLY A 123 11.33 -2.62 -10.09
N GLY A 124 10.43 -2.50 -9.11
CA GLY A 124 8.99 -2.44 -9.34
C GLY A 124 8.58 -1.22 -10.16
N ILE A 125 9.15 -0.04 -9.86
CA ILE A 125 8.91 1.19 -10.62
C ILE A 125 9.43 1.04 -12.05
N VAL A 126 10.69 0.62 -12.21
CA VAL A 126 11.32 0.41 -13.52
C VAL A 126 10.57 -0.63 -14.34
N LEU A 127 10.11 -1.72 -13.72
CA LEU A 127 9.30 -2.74 -14.38
C LEU A 127 7.98 -2.16 -14.88
N TYR A 128 7.24 -1.46 -14.02
CA TYR A 128 5.93 -0.93 -14.37
C TYR A 128 6.01 0.05 -15.54
N PHE A 129 6.84 1.09 -15.39
CA PHE A 129 6.98 2.12 -16.41
C PHE A 129 7.72 1.59 -17.63
N GLY A 130 8.68 0.67 -17.48
CA GLY A 130 9.37 0.04 -18.62
C GLY A 130 8.42 -0.77 -19.50
N ILE A 131 7.54 -1.59 -18.91
CA ILE A 131 6.54 -2.36 -19.67
C ILE A 131 5.53 -1.43 -20.33
N ARG A 132 5.09 -0.37 -19.62
CA ARG A 132 4.22 0.67 -20.18
C ARG A 132 4.86 1.31 -21.43
N MET A 133 6.10 1.76 -21.34
CA MET A 133 6.85 2.37 -22.45
C MET A 133 6.99 1.42 -23.65
N ILE A 134 7.27 0.13 -23.39
CA ILE A 134 7.37 -0.90 -24.44
C ILE A 134 6.01 -1.11 -25.11
N ALA A 135 4.93 -1.19 -24.33
CA ALA A 135 3.58 -1.39 -24.85
C ALA A 135 3.05 -0.18 -25.64
N ALA A 136 3.43 1.03 -25.26
CA ALA A 136 3.12 2.26 -26.00
C ALA A 136 3.90 2.36 -27.33
N GLY A 137 5.00 1.62 -27.48
CA GLY A 137 5.86 1.61 -28.67
C GLY A 137 6.77 2.83 -28.78
N ARG A 138 6.30 4.02 -28.37
CA ARG A 138 7.07 5.27 -28.17
C ARG A 138 6.31 6.17 -27.21
N GLU A 139 6.61 6.10 -25.92
CA GLU A 139 6.06 7.08 -24.98
C GLU A 139 7.02 8.27 -24.86
N GLU A 140 6.51 9.48 -25.00
CA GLU A 140 7.22 10.70 -24.66
C GLU A 140 6.79 11.15 -23.26
N MET A 141 7.77 11.46 -22.42
CA MET A 141 7.51 12.06 -21.12
C MET A 141 6.88 13.45 -21.35
N GLN A 142 5.66 13.66 -20.84
CA GLN A 142 4.93 14.91 -21.03
C GLN A 142 5.49 16.05 -20.18
N LEU A 143 6.09 15.71 -19.03
CA LEU A 143 6.77 16.66 -18.16
C LEU A 143 8.27 16.37 -18.10
N PRO A 144 9.13 17.39 -17.95
CA PRO A 144 10.55 17.14 -17.73
C PRO A 144 10.82 16.31 -16.47
N PHE A 145 11.86 15.48 -16.50
CA PHE A 145 12.20 14.59 -15.38
C PHE A 145 12.38 15.30 -14.02
N TYR A 146 12.82 16.57 -13.98
CA TYR A 146 12.95 17.29 -12.71
C TYR A 146 11.61 17.44 -11.96
N MET A 147 10.47 17.37 -12.66
CA MET A 147 9.13 17.38 -12.06
C MET A 147 8.89 16.15 -11.18
N PHE A 148 9.59 15.04 -11.44
CA PHE A 148 9.60 13.88 -10.55
C PHE A 148 10.05 14.30 -9.16
N LEU A 149 11.20 14.96 -9.06
CA LEU A 149 11.80 15.38 -7.78
C LEU A 149 10.94 16.43 -7.09
N LEU A 150 10.42 17.41 -7.84
CA LEU A 150 9.57 18.47 -7.30
C LEU A 150 8.23 17.95 -6.76
N SER A 151 7.70 16.87 -7.33
CA SER A 151 6.42 16.30 -6.92
C SER A 151 6.52 15.33 -5.73
N LEU A 152 7.72 14.89 -5.33
CA LEU A 152 7.90 13.94 -4.22
C LEU A 152 7.29 14.41 -2.89
N PRO A 153 7.45 15.67 -2.44
CA PRO A 153 6.88 16.09 -1.15
C PRO A 153 5.35 16.07 -1.15
N GLY A 154 4.72 16.53 -2.24
CA GLY A 154 3.28 16.48 -2.41
C GLY A 154 2.78 15.04 -2.43
N ASN A 155 3.39 14.19 -3.24
CA ASN A 155 3.05 12.77 -3.35
C ASN A 155 3.30 11.99 -2.05
N PHE A 156 4.29 12.37 -1.24
CA PHE A 156 4.49 11.81 0.08
C PHE A 156 3.28 12.09 0.98
N ILE A 157 2.78 13.33 0.97
CA ILE A 157 1.63 13.74 1.78
C ILE A 157 0.35 13.08 1.26
N ILE A 158 0.04 13.23 -0.03
CA ILE A 158 -1.29 12.84 -0.55
C ILE A 158 -1.41 11.36 -0.91
N GLY A 159 -0.30 10.68 -1.24
CA GLY A 159 -0.30 9.24 -1.55
C GLY A 159 0.48 8.41 -0.53
N GLY A 160 1.72 8.79 -0.25
CA GLY A 160 2.61 8.05 0.67
C GLY A 160 2.00 7.85 2.06
N LEU A 161 1.40 8.87 2.66
CA LEU A 161 0.81 8.78 4.00
C LEU A 161 -0.44 7.90 4.06
N GLU A 162 -1.09 7.57 2.94
CA GLU A 162 -2.18 6.58 2.94
C GLU A 162 -1.73 5.23 3.53
N GLU A 163 -0.45 4.89 3.32
CA GLU A 163 0.15 3.64 3.77
C GLU A 163 0.30 3.54 5.30
N ALA A 164 0.16 4.67 6.00
CA ALA A 164 -0.02 4.69 7.44
C ALA A 164 -1.32 3.99 7.88
N GLY A 165 -2.28 3.78 6.98
CA GLY A 165 -3.45 2.94 7.18
C GLY A 165 -3.35 1.60 6.48
N TRP A 166 -3.17 1.59 5.16
CA TRP A 166 -3.23 0.36 4.36
C TRP A 166 -2.12 -0.63 4.70
N THR A 167 -0.86 -0.17 4.68
CA THR A 167 0.31 -1.01 4.98
C THR A 167 0.53 -1.20 6.48
N TYR A 168 0.27 -0.18 7.31
CA TYR A 168 0.50 -0.29 8.74
C TYR A 168 -0.61 -1.08 9.46
N VAL A 169 -1.88 -0.86 9.09
CA VAL A 169 -3.02 -1.45 9.77
C VAL A 169 -3.58 -2.65 9.04
N LEU A 170 -4.06 -2.46 7.81
CA LEU A 170 -4.97 -3.39 7.17
C LEU A 170 -4.26 -4.62 6.58
N GLN A 171 -3.29 -4.41 5.68
CA GLN A 171 -2.61 -5.47 4.94
C GLN A 171 -2.00 -6.55 5.86
N PRO A 172 -1.24 -6.21 6.93
CA PRO A 172 -0.61 -7.23 7.76
C PRO A 172 -1.61 -8.09 8.54
N ARG A 173 -2.75 -7.50 8.94
CA ARG A 173 -3.80 -8.19 9.70
C ARG A 173 -4.57 -9.15 8.82
N LEU A 174 -4.88 -8.75 7.58
CA LEU A 174 -5.50 -9.64 6.60
C LEU A 174 -4.52 -10.74 6.16
N ASP A 175 -3.25 -10.41 5.95
CA ASP A 175 -2.24 -11.38 5.53
C ASP A 175 -2.01 -12.48 6.58
N LYS A 176 -1.96 -12.11 7.87
CA LYS A 176 -1.87 -13.08 8.98
C LYS A 176 -3.04 -14.07 9.00
N LYS A 177 -4.23 -13.65 8.54
CA LYS A 177 -5.46 -14.45 8.61
C LYS A 177 -5.77 -15.24 7.34
N TYR A 178 -5.55 -14.64 6.18
CA TYR A 178 -6.00 -15.15 4.88
C TYR A 178 -4.85 -15.50 3.93
N GLY A 179 -3.62 -15.11 4.26
CA GLY A 179 -2.46 -15.25 3.39
C GLY A 179 -2.43 -14.22 2.26
N PHE A 180 -1.34 -14.26 1.48
CA PHE A 180 -0.95 -13.18 0.56
C PHE A 180 -2.02 -12.86 -0.47
N ILE A 181 -2.47 -13.87 -1.23
CA ILE A 181 -3.35 -13.65 -2.38
C ILE A 181 -4.68 -13.03 -1.91
N LEU A 182 -5.33 -13.64 -0.93
CA LEU A 182 -6.61 -13.17 -0.42
C LEU A 182 -6.49 -11.83 0.32
N ALA A 183 -5.41 -11.60 1.07
CA ALA A 183 -5.18 -10.33 1.74
C ALA A 183 -4.96 -9.20 0.74
N SER A 184 -4.08 -9.38 -0.24
CA SER A 184 -3.81 -8.39 -1.28
C SER A 184 -5.06 -8.07 -2.09
N ALA A 185 -5.82 -9.09 -2.51
CA ALA A 185 -7.08 -8.89 -3.21
C ALA A 185 -8.12 -8.14 -2.35
N ALA A 186 -8.28 -8.52 -1.08
CA ALA A 186 -9.22 -7.87 -0.18
C ALA A 186 -8.85 -6.40 0.08
N VAL A 187 -7.56 -6.09 0.33
CA VAL A 187 -7.12 -4.69 0.46
C VAL A 187 -7.35 -3.94 -0.85
N GLY A 188 -7.06 -4.54 -2.01
CA GLY A 188 -7.30 -3.92 -3.31
C GLY A 188 -8.77 -3.56 -3.53
N VAL A 189 -9.69 -4.48 -3.24
CA VAL A 189 -11.13 -4.19 -3.31
C VAL A 189 -11.51 -3.05 -2.37
N ILE A 190 -11.08 -3.09 -1.11
CA ILE A 190 -11.36 -2.02 -0.13
C ILE A 190 -10.80 -0.67 -0.63
N TRP A 191 -9.62 -0.65 -1.23
CA TRP A 191 -8.97 0.56 -1.71
C TRP A 191 -9.64 1.09 -2.99
N ILE A 192 -10.14 0.23 -3.88
CA ILE A 192 -10.99 0.62 -5.02
C ILE A 192 -12.23 1.35 -4.52
N PHE A 193 -12.97 0.76 -3.58
CA PHE A 193 -14.17 1.39 -3.02
C PHE A 193 -13.85 2.70 -2.31
N TRP A 194 -12.70 2.80 -1.65
CA TRP A 194 -12.28 4.05 -1.02
C TRP A 194 -12.05 5.18 -2.03
N HIS A 195 -11.56 4.87 -3.23
CA HIS A 195 -11.29 5.85 -4.29
C HIS A 195 -12.51 6.32 -5.07
N ILE A 196 -13.64 5.62 -5.03
CA ILE A 196 -14.83 5.95 -5.85
C ILE A 196 -15.18 7.44 -5.81
N PRO A 197 -15.25 8.12 -4.64
CA PRO A 197 -15.60 9.53 -4.60
C PRO A 197 -14.63 10.45 -5.35
N LEU A 198 -13.36 10.04 -5.53
CA LEU A 198 -12.34 10.82 -6.23
C LEU A 198 -12.74 11.16 -7.68
N PHE A 199 -13.51 10.27 -8.32
CA PHE A 199 -14.01 10.41 -9.70
C PHE A 199 -15.15 11.43 -9.84
N PHE A 200 -15.63 11.99 -8.74
CA PHE A 200 -16.74 12.95 -8.73
C PHE A 200 -16.33 14.32 -8.16
N ILE A 201 -15.11 14.45 -7.64
CA ILE A 201 -14.61 15.72 -7.08
C ILE A 201 -14.03 16.57 -8.22
N PRO A 202 -14.58 17.77 -8.51
CA PRO A 202 -14.09 18.61 -9.60
C PRO A 202 -12.61 18.99 -9.46
N GLY A 203 -11.88 19.03 -10.57
CA GLY A 203 -10.47 19.38 -10.62
C GLY A 203 -9.49 18.24 -10.35
N THR A 204 -9.97 17.05 -9.96
CA THR A 204 -9.12 15.86 -9.91
C THR A 204 -8.94 15.28 -11.31
N ASN A 205 -7.77 14.69 -11.60
CA ASN A 205 -7.54 14.04 -12.90
C ASN A 205 -8.56 12.92 -13.20
N HIS A 206 -9.16 12.36 -12.16
CA HIS A 206 -10.18 11.32 -12.24
C HIS A 206 -11.52 11.89 -12.70
N CYS A 207 -11.98 12.99 -12.10
CA CYS A 207 -13.24 13.64 -12.47
C CYS A 207 -13.17 14.30 -13.85
N GLU A 208 -12.00 14.81 -14.24
CA GLU A 208 -11.80 15.47 -15.54
C GLU A 208 -11.57 14.46 -16.69
N GLY A 209 -11.63 13.14 -16.41
CA GLY A 209 -11.53 12.10 -17.43
C GLY A 209 -10.12 11.81 -17.95
N MET A 210 -9.08 12.36 -17.33
CA MET A 210 -7.68 12.05 -17.68
C MET A 210 -7.24 10.67 -17.21
N ILE A 211 -7.91 10.13 -16.18
CA ILE A 211 -7.71 8.77 -15.67
C ILE A 211 -9.01 7.98 -15.86
N ASP A 212 -8.96 6.93 -16.67
CA ASP A 212 -10.09 6.02 -16.86
C ASP A 212 -10.39 5.21 -15.59
N PHE A 213 -11.66 5.10 -15.23
CA PHE A 213 -12.12 4.44 -14.00
C PHE A 213 -11.74 2.96 -13.95
N TRP A 214 -11.92 2.23 -15.05
CA TRP A 214 -11.68 0.79 -15.07
C TRP A 214 -10.19 0.47 -15.12
N MET A 215 -9.41 1.22 -15.90
CA MET A 215 -7.96 1.11 -15.93
C MET A 215 -7.34 1.43 -14.56
N PHE A 216 -7.85 2.46 -13.88
CA PHE A 216 -7.42 2.80 -12.53
C PHE A 216 -7.67 1.65 -11.55
N ASN A 217 -8.83 1.00 -11.60
CA ASN A 217 -9.14 -0.14 -10.72
C ASN A 217 -8.21 -1.34 -10.94
N VAL A 218 -7.82 -1.61 -12.20
CA VAL A 218 -6.80 -2.62 -12.53
C VAL A 218 -5.45 -2.25 -11.89
N GLN A 219 -5.07 -0.98 -11.95
CA GLN A 219 -3.85 -0.49 -11.32
C GLN A 219 -3.88 -0.62 -9.80
N VAL A 220 -4.96 -0.18 -9.15
CA VAL A 220 -5.15 -0.29 -7.69
C VAL A 220 -5.03 -1.74 -7.21
N MET A 221 -5.58 -2.70 -7.97
CA MET A 221 -5.46 -4.12 -7.66
C MET A 221 -4.00 -4.59 -7.77
N SER A 222 -3.33 -4.26 -8.87
CA SER A 222 -1.92 -4.61 -9.11
C SER A 222 -0.99 -4.06 -8.02
N LEU A 223 -1.13 -2.77 -7.68
CA LEU A 223 -0.35 -2.15 -6.61
C LEU A 223 -0.64 -2.79 -5.26
N SER A 224 -1.88 -3.25 -5.02
CA SER A 224 -2.21 -3.98 -3.78
C SER A 224 -1.46 -5.30 -3.64
N PHE A 225 -1.23 -6.03 -4.73
CA PHE A 225 -0.36 -7.21 -4.71
C PHE A 225 1.09 -6.84 -4.40
N PHE A 226 1.60 -5.75 -4.98
CA PHE A 226 2.95 -5.28 -4.69
C PHE A 226 3.10 -4.84 -3.23
N ARG A 227 2.10 -4.16 -2.67
CA ARG A 227 2.03 -3.83 -1.23
C ARG A 227 2.12 -5.07 -0.35
N GLY A 228 1.34 -6.10 -0.67
CA GLY A 228 1.38 -7.35 0.05
C GLY A 228 2.74 -8.04 -0.01
N ALA A 229 3.42 -7.98 -1.17
CA ALA A 229 4.75 -8.55 -1.34
C ALA A 229 5.79 -7.81 -0.49
N VAL A 230 5.81 -6.47 -0.58
CA VAL A 230 6.68 -5.61 0.25
C VAL A 230 6.42 -5.84 1.74
N CYS A 231 5.16 -5.94 2.16
CA CYS A 231 4.78 -6.23 3.55
C CYS A 231 5.41 -7.50 4.11
N ARG A 232 5.61 -8.53 3.28
CA ARG A 232 6.18 -9.81 3.69
C ARG A 232 7.70 -9.79 3.77
N ILE A 233 8.37 -9.09 2.86
CA ILE A 233 9.83 -9.11 2.74
C ILE A 233 10.53 -8.03 3.58
N ALA A 234 9.87 -6.89 3.82
CA ALA A 234 10.51 -5.69 4.36
C ALA A 234 10.58 -5.64 5.90
N GLY A 235 10.01 -6.64 6.58
CA GLY A 235 10.10 -6.76 8.05
C GLY A 235 9.62 -5.50 8.78
N LYS A 236 10.44 -4.97 9.71
CA LYS A 236 10.12 -3.78 10.51
C LYS A 236 9.95 -2.51 9.68
N GLY A 237 10.65 -2.40 8.54
CA GLY A 237 10.60 -1.24 7.65
C GLY A 237 9.59 -1.36 6.51
N ARG A 238 8.55 -2.19 6.65
CA ARG A 238 7.56 -2.40 5.58
C ARG A 238 6.72 -1.17 5.26
N VAL A 239 6.37 -0.37 6.27
CA VAL A 239 5.51 0.81 6.10
C VAL A 239 6.27 1.86 5.32
N SER A 240 7.41 2.32 5.82
CA SER A 240 8.31 3.25 5.14
C SER A 240 8.76 2.78 3.74
N ALA A 241 9.05 1.49 3.55
CA ALA A 241 9.43 0.97 2.23
C ALA A 241 8.30 1.14 1.21
N TYR A 242 7.06 0.86 1.60
CA TYR A 242 5.93 1.00 0.69
C TYR A 242 5.44 2.46 0.56
N VAL A 243 5.57 3.27 1.62
CA VAL A 243 5.43 4.74 1.54
C VAL A 243 6.35 5.31 0.46
N LEU A 244 7.62 4.88 0.46
CA LEU A 244 8.61 5.30 -0.54
C LEU A 244 8.17 4.88 -1.95
N PHE A 245 7.78 3.62 -2.14
CA PHE A 245 7.28 3.15 -3.43
C PHE A 245 6.07 3.94 -3.91
N HIS A 246 5.02 4.06 -3.10
CA HIS A 246 3.79 4.74 -3.49
C HIS A 246 4.06 6.22 -3.82
N THR A 247 4.90 6.89 -3.02
CA THR A 247 5.35 8.27 -3.29
C THR A 247 6.04 8.39 -4.65
N MET A 248 7.02 7.53 -4.93
CA MET A 248 7.75 7.55 -6.20
C MET A 248 6.88 7.12 -7.38
N PHE A 249 5.96 6.18 -7.17
CA PHE A 249 5.05 5.70 -8.22
C PHE A 249 4.11 6.81 -8.68
N ASN A 250 3.52 7.58 -7.76
CA ASN A 250 2.65 8.70 -8.12
C ASN A 250 3.44 9.85 -8.74
N ALA A 251 4.64 10.15 -8.21
CA ALA A 251 5.54 11.14 -8.79
C ALA A 251 5.96 10.77 -10.23
N ALA A 252 6.28 9.51 -10.49
CA ALA A 252 6.60 9.02 -11.83
C ALA A 252 5.38 9.01 -12.75
N SER A 253 4.20 8.60 -12.24
CA SER A 253 2.95 8.60 -13.02
C SER A 253 2.59 9.98 -13.54
N SER A 254 2.90 11.03 -12.76
CA SER A 254 2.64 12.43 -13.13
C SER A 254 3.45 12.90 -14.35
N LEU A 255 4.51 12.19 -14.73
CA LEU A 255 5.37 12.56 -15.86
C LEU A 255 4.81 12.11 -17.21
N PHE A 256 3.87 11.18 -17.21
CA PHE A 256 3.36 10.53 -18.41
C PHE A 256 1.88 10.88 -18.63
N GLY A 257 1.43 10.76 -19.87
CA GLY A 257 0.04 11.07 -20.24
C GLY A 257 -0.97 9.99 -19.83
N PRO A 258 -2.23 10.11 -20.31
CA PRO A 258 -3.23 9.06 -20.19
C PRO A 258 -2.74 7.74 -20.80
N VAL A 259 -3.15 6.63 -20.19
CA VAL A 259 -2.75 5.27 -20.60
C VAL A 259 -3.77 4.62 -21.54
N THR A 260 -3.30 3.66 -22.34
CA THR A 260 -4.17 2.76 -23.11
C THR A 260 -4.47 1.45 -22.37
N TRP A 261 -5.42 0.66 -22.87
CA TRP A 261 -5.73 -0.66 -22.30
C TRP A 261 -4.57 -1.65 -22.42
N SER A 262 -3.82 -1.63 -23.54
CA SER A 262 -2.67 -2.53 -23.73
C SER A 262 -1.54 -2.22 -22.73
N GLU A 263 -1.22 -0.95 -22.54
CA GLU A 263 -0.28 -0.47 -21.53
C GLU A 263 -0.73 -0.88 -20.12
N THR A 264 -2.00 -0.62 -19.79
CA THR A 264 -2.60 -0.93 -18.49
C THR A 264 -2.52 -2.42 -18.21
N VAL A 265 -2.98 -3.28 -19.12
CA VAL A 265 -2.98 -4.74 -18.91
C VAL A 265 -1.54 -5.26 -18.81
N GLY A 266 -0.64 -4.82 -19.69
CA GLY A 266 0.75 -5.26 -19.71
C GLY A 266 1.49 -4.94 -18.41
N ALA A 267 1.54 -3.65 -18.03
CA ALA A 267 2.29 -3.20 -16.86
C ALA A 267 1.73 -3.76 -15.55
N ASN A 268 0.41 -3.84 -15.42
CA ASN A 268 -0.23 -4.35 -14.20
C ASN A 268 -0.12 -5.87 -14.07
N THR A 269 -0.23 -6.61 -15.17
CA THR A 269 0.02 -8.07 -15.14
C THR A 269 1.46 -8.36 -14.74
N ALA A 270 2.43 -7.65 -15.32
CA ALA A 270 3.84 -7.79 -14.99
C ALA A 270 4.10 -7.51 -13.49
N MET A 271 3.50 -6.45 -12.94
CA MET A 271 3.63 -6.10 -11.52
C MET A 271 3.02 -7.18 -10.59
N ILE A 272 1.85 -7.73 -10.93
CA ILE A 272 1.24 -8.82 -10.15
C ILE A 272 2.13 -10.07 -10.17
N VAL A 273 2.61 -10.47 -11.36
CA VAL A 273 3.52 -11.62 -11.51
C VAL A 273 4.80 -11.40 -10.71
N PHE A 274 5.41 -10.22 -10.82
CA PHE A 274 6.59 -9.83 -10.06
C PHE A 274 6.35 -9.93 -8.55
N SER A 275 5.21 -9.45 -8.06
CA SER A 275 4.80 -9.54 -6.66
C SER A 275 4.69 -10.99 -6.17
N ILE A 276 4.09 -11.86 -6.98
CA ILE A 276 3.97 -13.29 -6.68
C ILE A 276 5.35 -13.95 -6.63
N ILE A 277 6.22 -13.66 -7.61
CA ILE A 277 7.59 -14.21 -7.68
C ILE A 277 8.40 -13.79 -6.44
N ILE A 278 8.36 -12.51 -6.04
CA ILE A 278 9.03 -12.01 -4.84
C ILE A 278 8.63 -12.85 -3.61
N VAL A 279 7.33 -13.09 -3.43
CA VAL A 279 6.82 -13.84 -2.28
C VAL A 279 7.22 -15.32 -2.32
N ILE A 280 7.22 -15.94 -3.51
CA ILE A 280 7.66 -17.34 -3.68
C ILE A 280 9.16 -17.48 -3.39
N VAL A 281 9.98 -16.59 -3.95
CA VAL A 281 11.44 -16.61 -3.78
C VAL A 281 11.81 -16.38 -2.32
N ASP A 282 11.21 -15.39 -1.66
CA ASP A 282 11.43 -15.12 -0.23
C ASP A 282 11.02 -16.32 0.64
N LYS A 283 9.87 -16.95 0.35
CA LYS A 283 9.44 -18.14 1.07
C LYS A 283 10.45 -19.28 0.91
N ARG A 284 10.88 -19.59 -0.31
CA ARG A 284 11.88 -20.64 -0.58
C ARG A 284 13.21 -20.33 0.09
N PHE A 285 13.68 -19.08 0.01
CA PHE A 285 14.90 -18.65 0.69
C PHE A 285 14.81 -18.90 2.20
N ARG A 286 13.69 -18.54 2.84
CA ARG A 286 13.52 -18.79 4.28
C ARG A 286 13.50 -20.28 4.63
N GLU A 287 12.83 -21.10 3.82
CA GLU A 287 12.79 -22.56 4.01
C GLU A 287 14.18 -23.19 3.87
N THR A 288 15.00 -22.73 2.92
CA THR A 288 16.35 -23.25 2.70
C THR A 288 17.33 -22.86 3.81
N PHE A 289 17.32 -21.60 4.25
CA PHE A 289 18.34 -21.08 5.18
C PHE A 289 17.95 -21.16 6.66
N TYR A 290 16.65 -21.25 6.99
CA TYR A 290 16.16 -21.28 8.37
C TYR A 290 15.34 -22.54 8.68
N GLY A 291 15.25 -23.49 7.75
CA GLY A 291 14.49 -24.72 7.89
C GLY A 291 12.99 -24.55 7.64
N LYS A 292 12.27 -25.67 7.42
CA LYS A 292 10.80 -25.69 7.34
C LYS A 292 10.22 -25.42 8.73
N PHE A 293 9.55 -24.29 8.90
CA PHE A 293 8.67 -24.03 10.06
C PHE A 293 7.34 -24.80 9.92
#